data_AF-A0A3L7Q2G2-F1
#
_entry.id   AF-A0A3L7Q2G2-F1
#
_cell.length_a   1.000
_cell.length_b   1.000
_cell.length_c   1.000
_cell.angle_alpha   90.00
_cell.angle_beta   90.00
_cell.angle_gamma   90.00
#
_symmetry.space_group_name_H-M   'P 1'
#
loop_
_entity.id
_entity.type
_entity.pdbx_description
1 polymer ?
#
loop_
_entity_poly.entity_id
_entity_poly.type
_entity_poly.pdbx_seq_one_letter_code
_entity_poly.pdbx_strand_id
1 'polypeptide(L)'
;MLRTTLAVLLLLSGSWGLAADAPLEILEAQYGYLPKDEAKAAQAKTVDVTAKVKSQLKDGHLRLEVTNARFGDPLPNYGKTLRVSYKLGETERLILVPEGETLLLPVPVLKGPLKVRKAAYGDHDSGSVYDVTDDVKALVNGRTLKVEVTNDRFGDPASGVFKALRVEYSIGEIELAKTTYEGGTLVIEVPEEPSTTTPAK
;
A
#
# COMPACT_ATOMS: atom_id res chain seq x y z
N MET A 1 -20.20 6.04 14.44
CA MET A 1 -18.96 5.48 15.04
C MET A 1 -17.98 5.23 13.91
N LEU A 2 -17.00 6.12 13.73
CA LEU A 2 -16.04 6.06 12.62
C LEU A 2 -14.88 5.15 13.05
N ARG A 3 -14.84 3.91 12.55
CA ARG A 3 -13.62 3.09 12.59
C ARG A 3 -12.82 3.43 11.35
N THR A 4 -11.98 4.45 11.47
CA THR A 4 -10.87 4.70 10.54
C THR A 4 -10.12 3.38 10.38
N THR A 5 -10.12 2.81 9.18
CA THR A 5 -9.30 1.62 8.94
C THR A 5 -7.85 2.07 8.98
N LEU A 6 -7.23 2.00 10.15
CA LEU A 6 -5.80 1.84 10.24
C LEU A 6 -5.46 0.64 9.36
N ALA A 7 -4.62 0.83 8.35
CA ALA A 7 -3.67 -0.22 8.04
C ALA A 7 -2.90 -0.43 9.34
N VAL A 8 -3.32 -1.41 10.13
CA VAL A 8 -2.59 -1.82 11.32
C VAL A 8 -1.31 -2.45 10.80
N LEU A 9 -0.30 -1.62 10.58
CA LEU A 9 1.07 -2.06 10.71
C LEU A 9 1.24 -2.29 12.21
N LEU A 10 0.93 -3.50 12.68
CA LEU A 10 1.22 -3.90 14.04
C LEU A 10 2.75 -3.98 14.15
N LEU A 11 3.41 -2.84 14.36
CA LEU A 11 4.77 -2.81 14.85
C LEU A 11 4.69 -3.24 16.31
N LEU A 12 4.67 -4.56 16.52
CA LEU A 12 4.99 -5.12 17.82
C LEU A 12 6.38 -4.61 18.18
N SER A 13 6.44 -3.79 19.23
CA SER A 13 7.66 -3.36 19.90
C SER A 13 8.29 -4.55 20.63
N GLY A 14 8.78 -5.52 19.85
CA GLY A 14 9.66 -6.58 20.29
C GLY A 14 11.07 -6.21 19.87
N SER A 15 11.98 -6.06 20.83
CA SER A 15 13.41 -5.92 20.59
C SER A 15 13.96 -7.23 20.00
N TRP A 16 13.84 -7.41 18.68
CA TRP A 16 14.37 -8.56 17.95
C TRP A 16 15.49 -8.10 17.03
N GLY A 17 16.67 -8.67 17.25
CA GLY A 17 17.83 -8.47 16.39
C GLY A 17 17.50 -8.81 14.94
N LEU A 18 17.84 -7.88 14.06
CA LEU A 18 18.21 -8.06 12.65
C LEU A 18 17.81 -9.42 12.03
N ALA A 19 16.55 -9.54 11.62
CA ALA A 19 16.09 -10.57 10.69
C ALA A 19 16.49 -10.22 9.24
N ALA A 20 17.74 -9.82 9.02
CA ALA A 20 18.20 -9.39 7.70
C ALA A 20 18.34 -10.55 6.70
N ASP A 21 18.49 -11.80 7.18
CA ASP A 21 18.78 -12.98 6.34
C ASP A 21 17.80 -14.16 6.55
N ALA A 22 16.67 -13.94 7.24
CA ALA A 22 15.70 -15.01 7.43
C ALA A 22 15.09 -15.42 6.07
N PRO A 23 15.00 -16.73 5.74
CA PRO A 23 14.50 -17.17 4.45
C PRO A 23 13.05 -16.73 4.26
N LEU A 24 12.76 -16.11 3.11
CA LEU A 24 11.42 -15.70 2.71
C LEU A 24 10.79 -16.78 1.83
N GLU A 25 9.65 -17.32 2.27
CA GLU A 25 8.86 -18.28 1.51
C GLU A 25 7.43 -17.75 1.34
N ILE A 26 6.96 -17.63 0.10
CA ILE A 26 5.54 -17.33 -0.16
C ILE A 26 4.75 -18.64 -0.04
N LEU A 27 3.72 -18.68 0.81
CA LEU A 27 2.88 -19.87 0.98
C LEU A 27 1.69 -19.81 0.04
N GLU A 28 0.94 -18.71 0.11
CA GLU A 28 -0.32 -18.50 -0.62
C GLU A 28 -0.46 -17.03 -0.97
N ALA A 29 -0.99 -16.72 -2.14
CA ALA A 29 -1.43 -15.37 -2.47
C ALA A 29 -2.76 -15.36 -3.23
N GLN A 30 -3.68 -14.49 -2.79
CA GLN A 30 -4.98 -14.27 -3.41
C GLN A 30 -5.16 -12.79 -3.74
N TYR A 31 -5.65 -12.48 -4.94
CA TYR A 31 -5.96 -11.12 -5.36
C TYR A 31 -7.43 -10.97 -5.67
N GLY A 32 -8.08 -9.91 -5.18
CA GLY A 32 -9.45 -9.57 -5.55
C GLY A 32 -10.17 -8.77 -4.48
N TYR A 33 -11.50 -8.76 -4.55
CA TYR A 33 -12.32 -8.05 -3.58
C TYR A 33 -12.45 -8.85 -2.29
N LEU A 34 -11.91 -8.30 -1.21
CA LEU A 34 -11.95 -8.84 0.15
C LEU A 34 -12.67 -7.83 1.05
N PRO A 35 -14.01 -7.91 1.18
CA PRO A 35 -14.75 -6.98 2.00
C PRO A 35 -14.28 -7.00 3.47
N LYS A 36 -14.03 -5.82 4.04
CA LYS A 36 -13.69 -5.65 5.46
C LYS A 36 -14.90 -5.86 6.39
N ASP A 37 -16.10 -5.69 5.83
CA ASP A 37 -17.36 -5.89 6.52
C ASP A 37 -17.75 -7.37 6.41
N GLU A 38 -17.81 -8.06 7.56
CA GLU A 38 -18.17 -9.47 7.63
C GLU A 38 -19.56 -9.74 7.05
N ALA A 39 -20.50 -8.78 7.15
CA ALA A 39 -21.83 -8.91 6.55
C ALA A 39 -21.76 -9.01 5.02
N LYS A 40 -20.67 -8.55 4.41
CA LYS A 40 -20.41 -8.62 2.97
C LYS A 40 -19.46 -9.75 2.58
N ALA A 41 -19.04 -10.62 3.51
CA ALA A 41 -18.06 -11.68 3.24
C ALA A 41 -18.46 -12.60 2.08
N ALA A 42 -19.76 -12.88 1.90
CA ALA A 42 -20.28 -13.67 0.78
C ALA A 42 -20.05 -13.03 -0.61
N GLN A 43 -19.71 -11.74 -0.68
CA GLN A 43 -19.38 -11.03 -1.92
C GLN A 43 -17.88 -11.12 -2.26
N ALA A 44 -17.06 -11.75 -1.39
CA ALA A 44 -15.64 -11.90 -1.65
C ALA A 44 -15.42 -12.63 -2.98
N LYS A 45 -14.57 -12.05 -3.83
CA LYS A 45 -14.23 -12.60 -5.13
C LYS A 45 -12.75 -12.42 -5.39
N THR A 46 -12.02 -13.52 -5.29
CA THR A 46 -10.56 -13.55 -5.45
C THR A 46 -10.15 -14.56 -6.50
N VAL A 47 -8.92 -14.41 -6.98
CA VAL A 47 -8.22 -15.38 -7.81
C VAL A 47 -6.91 -15.75 -7.12
N ASP A 48 -6.49 -17.01 -7.26
CA ASP A 48 -5.18 -17.46 -6.80
C ASP A 48 -4.10 -16.85 -7.70
N VAL A 49 -3.15 -16.15 -7.09
CA VAL A 49 -1.99 -15.54 -7.75
C VAL A 49 -0.68 -16.02 -7.15
N THR A 50 -0.68 -17.10 -6.38
CA THR A 50 0.47 -17.65 -5.65
C THR A 50 1.67 -17.86 -6.57
N ALA A 51 1.47 -18.50 -7.72
CA ALA A 51 2.54 -18.74 -8.70
C ALA A 51 3.10 -17.43 -9.29
N LYS A 52 2.23 -16.44 -9.55
CA LYS A 52 2.65 -15.12 -10.06
C LYS A 52 3.45 -14.35 -9.03
N VAL A 53 3.08 -14.42 -7.75
CA VAL A 53 3.84 -13.77 -6.66
C VAL A 53 5.16 -14.48 -6.41
N LYS A 54 5.17 -15.82 -6.35
CA LYS A 54 6.38 -16.64 -6.20
C LYS A 54 7.42 -16.35 -7.28
N SER A 55 7.01 -16.15 -8.53
CA SER A 55 7.95 -15.87 -9.63
C SER A 55 8.65 -14.51 -9.53
N GLN A 56 8.17 -13.60 -8.68
CA GLN A 56 8.79 -12.30 -8.44
C GLN A 56 9.79 -12.33 -7.27
N LEU A 57 9.85 -13.42 -6.50
CA LEU A 57 10.81 -13.60 -5.41
C LEU A 57 12.21 -13.76 -6.02
N LYS A 58 13.12 -12.86 -5.67
CA LYS A 58 14.52 -12.85 -6.12
C LYS A 58 15.42 -12.55 -4.95
N ASP A 59 16.42 -13.38 -4.74
CA ASP A 59 17.44 -13.20 -3.69
C ASP A 59 16.84 -12.94 -2.30
N GLY A 60 15.77 -13.69 -1.96
CA GLY A 60 15.05 -13.53 -0.69
C GLY A 60 14.18 -12.28 -0.58
N HIS A 61 14.05 -11.50 -1.65
CA HIS A 61 13.30 -10.25 -1.68
C HIS A 61 12.16 -10.28 -2.69
N LEU A 62 11.07 -9.61 -2.35
CA LEU A 62 9.91 -9.42 -3.20
C LEU A 62 9.63 -7.93 -3.30
N ARG A 63 9.60 -7.41 -4.52
CA ARG A 63 9.11 -6.07 -4.84
C ARG A 63 8.09 -6.18 -5.98
N LEU A 64 6.85 -5.82 -5.70
CA LEU A 64 5.80 -5.77 -6.72
C LEU A 64 4.81 -4.66 -6.44
N GLU A 65 4.32 -4.04 -7.49
CA GLU A 65 3.16 -3.13 -7.42
C GLU A 65 1.89 -3.94 -7.68
N VAL A 66 0.90 -3.83 -6.81
CA VAL A 66 -0.36 -4.59 -6.89
C VAL A 66 -1.30 -3.94 -7.89
N THR A 67 -1.51 -4.56 -9.04
CA THR A 67 -2.32 -3.97 -10.15
C THR A 67 -3.09 -5.01 -10.94
N ASN A 68 -4.17 -4.57 -11.62
CA ASN A 68 -4.94 -5.40 -12.54
C ASN A 68 -4.10 -5.88 -13.73
N ALA A 69 -3.18 -5.05 -14.22
CA ALA A 69 -2.27 -5.43 -15.29
C ALA A 69 -1.43 -6.69 -14.95
N ARG A 70 -1.09 -6.89 -13.67
CA ARG A 70 -0.33 -8.07 -13.22
C ARG A 70 -1.22 -9.27 -12.90
N PHE A 71 -2.34 -9.04 -12.22
CA PHE A 71 -3.13 -10.11 -11.62
C PHE A 71 -4.44 -10.43 -12.36
N GLY A 72 -4.86 -9.59 -13.30
CA GLY A 72 -6.21 -9.56 -13.86
C GLY A 72 -7.15 -8.74 -12.98
N ASP A 73 -8.40 -8.55 -13.41
CA ASP A 73 -9.44 -7.87 -12.63
C ASP A 73 -10.58 -8.84 -12.25
N PRO A 74 -10.51 -9.47 -11.07
CA PRO A 74 -11.55 -10.38 -10.59
C PRO A 74 -12.93 -9.72 -10.43
N LEU A 75 -12.97 -8.43 -10.09
CA LEU A 75 -14.22 -7.71 -9.83
C LEU A 75 -14.07 -6.21 -10.18
N PRO A 76 -14.45 -5.83 -11.42
CA PRO A 76 -14.36 -4.45 -11.88
C PRO A 76 -15.13 -3.46 -11.03
N ASN A 77 -14.60 -2.24 -10.90
CA ASN A 77 -15.14 -1.14 -10.09
C ASN A 77 -15.14 -1.36 -8.57
N TYR A 78 -14.52 -2.43 -8.08
CA TYR A 78 -14.29 -2.65 -6.65
C TYR A 78 -12.80 -2.52 -6.33
N GLY A 79 -12.51 -1.90 -5.17
CA GLY A 79 -11.16 -1.86 -4.65
C GLY A 79 -10.69 -3.25 -4.25
N LYS A 80 -9.62 -3.72 -4.88
CA LYS A 80 -9.08 -5.06 -4.64
C LYS A 80 -7.92 -5.02 -3.66
N THR A 81 -7.55 -6.18 -3.16
CA THR A 81 -6.45 -6.34 -2.21
C THR A 81 -5.74 -7.65 -2.52
N LEU A 82 -4.40 -7.60 -2.53
CA LEU A 82 -3.55 -8.77 -2.53
C LEU A 82 -3.37 -9.24 -1.08
N ARG A 83 -3.84 -10.44 -0.77
CA ARG A 83 -3.57 -11.14 0.49
C ARG A 83 -2.43 -12.11 0.26
N VAL A 84 -1.35 -12.01 1.03
CA VAL A 84 -0.20 -12.92 0.95
C VAL A 84 0.06 -13.54 2.32
N SER A 85 0.02 -14.87 2.38
CA SER A 85 0.53 -15.66 3.50
C SER A 85 1.96 -16.07 3.16
N TYR A 86 2.91 -15.85 4.07
CA TYR A 86 4.34 -16.11 3.84
C TYR A 86 5.04 -16.52 5.13
N LYS A 87 6.19 -17.20 5.01
CA LYS A 87 7.14 -17.42 6.11
C LYS A 87 8.31 -16.48 5.99
N LEU A 88 8.76 -15.98 7.14
CA LEU A 88 10.06 -15.33 7.29
C LEU A 88 10.81 -16.08 8.38
N GLY A 89 11.77 -16.92 7.98
CA GLY A 89 12.28 -17.99 8.83
C GLY A 89 11.17 -18.99 9.18
N GLU A 90 11.06 -19.36 10.46
CA GLU A 90 10.02 -20.28 10.93
C GLU A 90 8.67 -19.61 11.21
N THR A 91 8.59 -18.27 11.06
CA THR A 91 7.38 -17.52 11.43
C THR A 91 6.47 -17.31 10.23
N GLU A 92 5.27 -17.88 10.30
CA GLU A 92 4.18 -17.57 9.36
C GLU A 92 3.59 -16.19 9.64
N ARG A 93 3.33 -15.45 8.55
CA ARG A 93 2.85 -14.08 8.55
C ARG A 93 1.83 -13.91 7.43
N LEU A 94 1.00 -12.88 7.58
CA LEU A 94 0.01 -12.49 6.59
C LEU A 94 0.13 -10.98 6.36
N ILE A 95 0.06 -10.57 5.10
CA ILE A 95 0.00 -9.17 4.71
C ILE A 95 -1.14 -8.93 3.70
N LEU A 96 -1.81 -7.79 3.86
CA LEU A 96 -2.84 -7.30 2.95
C LEU A 96 -2.31 -6.03 2.27
N VAL A 97 -2.27 -6.02 0.95
CA VAL A 97 -1.78 -4.88 0.16
C VAL A 97 -2.87 -4.44 -0.81
N PRO A 98 -3.47 -3.26 -0.61
CA PRO A 98 -4.49 -2.74 -1.51
C PRO A 98 -3.96 -2.59 -2.94
N GLU A 99 -4.90 -2.66 -3.88
CA GLU A 99 -4.64 -2.31 -5.29
C GLU A 99 -4.03 -0.91 -5.43
N GLY A 100 -3.06 -0.79 -6.32
CA GLY A 100 -2.26 0.41 -6.54
C GLY A 100 -1.18 0.67 -5.50
N GLU A 101 -0.94 -0.24 -4.54
CA GLU A 101 0.16 -0.13 -3.57
C GLU A 101 1.35 -1.06 -3.89
N THR A 102 2.50 -0.79 -3.28
CA THR A 102 3.72 -1.62 -3.42
C THR A 102 3.86 -2.60 -2.26
N LEU A 103 4.00 -3.89 -2.58
CA LEU A 103 4.43 -4.93 -1.63
C LEU A 103 5.97 -4.99 -1.64
N LEU A 104 6.55 -4.87 -0.44
CA LEU A 104 7.96 -5.15 -0.16
C LEU A 104 8.06 -6.24 0.90
N LEU A 105 8.75 -7.34 0.58
CA LEU A 105 9.14 -8.37 1.54
C LEU A 105 10.64 -8.70 1.42
N PRO A 106 11.36 -8.93 2.53
CA PRO A 106 10.95 -8.61 3.90
C PRO A 106 10.59 -7.12 4.04
N VAL A 107 9.71 -6.77 4.97
CA VAL A 107 9.29 -5.38 5.16
C VAL A 107 10.52 -4.58 5.63
N PRO A 108 11.00 -3.60 4.85
CA PRO A 108 12.21 -2.87 5.22
C PRO A 108 11.91 -1.83 6.30
N VAL A 109 12.94 -1.47 7.07
CA VAL A 109 12.90 -0.25 7.89
C VAL A 109 13.07 0.94 6.95
N LEU A 110 12.06 1.81 6.90
CA LEU A 110 12.02 2.95 5.97
C LEU A 110 12.73 4.17 6.57
N LYS A 111 13.83 4.58 5.95
CA LYS A 111 14.69 5.68 6.41
C LYS A 111 14.69 6.84 5.43
N GLY A 112 14.86 8.05 5.95
CA GLY A 112 14.98 9.26 5.15
C GLY A 112 13.66 10.00 4.90
N PRO A 113 13.71 11.08 4.09
CA PRO A 113 12.57 11.97 3.90
C PRO A 113 11.49 11.33 3.02
N LEU A 114 10.23 11.68 3.30
CA LEU A 114 9.11 11.46 2.40
C LEU A 114 9.22 12.45 1.23
N LYS A 115 9.16 11.95 -0.01
CA LYS A 115 9.13 12.77 -1.22
C LYS A 115 8.04 12.28 -2.15
N VAL A 116 7.07 13.12 -2.47
CA VAL A 116 6.09 12.84 -3.54
C VAL A 116 6.78 13.05 -4.89
N ARG A 117 6.69 12.05 -5.76
CA ARG A 117 7.32 12.06 -7.10
C ARG A 117 6.29 12.37 -8.17
N LYS A 118 5.15 11.69 -8.11
CA LYS A 118 4.02 11.86 -9.01
C LYS A 118 2.72 11.63 -8.25
N ALA A 119 1.68 12.40 -8.58
CA ALA A 119 0.33 12.13 -8.13
C ALA A 119 -0.66 12.35 -9.27
N ALA A 120 -1.61 11.43 -9.41
CA ALA A 120 -2.65 11.52 -10.41
C ALA A 120 -4.01 11.15 -9.80
N TYR A 121 -5.02 11.95 -10.09
CA TYR A 121 -6.40 11.75 -9.65
C TYR A 121 -7.29 11.45 -10.85
N GLY A 122 -8.08 10.37 -10.79
CA GLY A 122 -9.01 10.02 -11.86
C GLY A 122 -9.25 8.53 -12.00
N ASP A 123 -9.65 8.13 -13.20
CA ASP A 123 -9.78 6.73 -13.60
C ASP A 123 -8.46 6.24 -14.21
N HIS A 124 -7.72 5.44 -13.43
CA HIS A 124 -6.40 4.92 -13.82
C HIS A 124 -6.47 3.80 -14.84
N ASP A 125 -7.62 3.14 -15.00
CA ASP A 125 -7.78 2.05 -15.97
C ASP A 125 -8.03 2.60 -17.38
N SER A 126 -8.81 3.69 -17.53
CA SER A 126 -8.98 4.39 -18.81
C SER A 126 -7.89 5.41 -19.12
N GLY A 127 -7.15 5.86 -18.10
CA GLY A 127 -6.17 6.93 -18.22
C GLY A 127 -6.77 8.34 -18.16
N SER A 128 -8.07 8.46 -17.88
CA SER A 128 -8.75 9.75 -17.68
C SER A 128 -8.41 10.30 -16.29
N VAL A 129 -7.23 10.93 -16.20
CA VAL A 129 -6.66 11.45 -14.95
C VAL A 129 -6.19 12.90 -15.10
N TYR A 130 -6.22 13.65 -14.00
CA TYR A 130 -5.48 14.89 -13.85
C TYR A 130 -4.17 14.63 -13.10
N ASP A 131 -3.10 15.26 -13.59
CA ASP A 131 -1.85 15.36 -12.83
C ASP A 131 -2.05 16.37 -11.70
N VAL A 132 -1.92 15.90 -10.46
CA VAL A 132 -2.10 16.70 -9.23
C VAL A 132 -0.82 16.67 -8.40
N THR A 133 0.32 16.42 -9.03
CA THR A 133 1.61 16.21 -8.37
C THR A 133 1.99 17.38 -7.48
N ASP A 134 1.88 18.61 -7.98
CA ASP A 134 2.31 19.80 -7.23
C ASP A 134 1.36 20.12 -6.07
N ASP A 135 0.05 19.94 -6.27
CA ASP A 135 -0.95 20.07 -5.21
C ASP A 135 -0.70 19.10 -4.06
N VAL A 136 -0.37 17.84 -4.39
CA VAL A 136 -0.07 16.81 -3.38
C VAL A 136 1.29 17.04 -2.73
N LYS A 137 2.31 17.47 -3.47
CA LYS A 137 3.63 17.83 -2.91
C LYS A 137 3.52 18.95 -1.88
N ALA A 138 2.67 19.95 -2.12
CA ALA A 138 2.48 21.08 -1.21
C ALA A 138 1.90 20.68 0.16
N LEU A 139 1.33 19.48 0.29
CA LEU A 139 0.72 18.96 1.51
C LEU A 139 1.66 18.10 2.36
N VAL A 140 2.87 17.82 1.87
CA VAL A 140 3.88 17.10 2.65
C VAL A 140 4.30 17.97 3.83
N ASN A 141 4.12 17.44 5.04
CA ASN A 141 4.55 18.08 6.27
C ASN A 141 5.51 17.14 7.01
N GLY A 142 6.81 17.43 6.91
CA GLY A 142 7.86 16.56 7.44
C GLY A 142 7.83 15.17 6.80
N ARG A 143 7.59 14.13 7.61
CA ARG A 143 7.46 12.73 7.17
C ARG A 143 6.00 12.26 7.09
N THR A 144 5.08 13.20 6.95
CA THR A 144 3.64 12.92 6.86
C THR A 144 3.04 13.54 5.60
N LEU A 145 2.03 12.88 5.05
CA LEU A 145 1.16 13.38 4.00
C LEU A 145 -0.28 12.97 4.34
N LYS A 146 -1.19 13.94 4.34
CA LYS A 146 -2.62 13.70 4.52
C LYS A 146 -3.40 14.45 3.44
N VAL A 147 -4.19 13.72 2.67
CA VAL A 147 -4.94 14.25 1.53
C VAL A 147 -6.36 13.72 1.55
N GLU A 148 -7.33 14.62 1.71
CA GLU A 148 -8.72 14.31 1.40
C GLU A 148 -8.89 14.22 -0.12
N VAL A 149 -9.46 13.11 -0.58
CA VAL A 149 -9.55 12.78 -2.01
C VAL A 149 -10.95 13.12 -2.50
N THR A 150 -11.12 14.31 -3.09
CA THR A 150 -12.42 14.83 -3.52
C THR A 150 -12.34 15.58 -4.86
N ASN A 151 -13.47 15.67 -5.57
CA ASN A 151 -13.58 16.50 -6.77
C ASN A 151 -13.40 17.99 -6.47
N ASP A 152 -13.85 18.46 -5.30
CA ASP A 152 -13.68 19.86 -4.90
C ASP A 152 -12.19 20.24 -4.81
N ARG A 153 -11.32 19.28 -4.48
CA ARG A 153 -9.89 19.49 -4.38
C ARG A 153 -9.17 19.40 -5.72
N PHE A 154 -9.52 18.41 -6.54
CA PHE A 154 -8.73 18.02 -7.71
C PHE A 154 -9.45 18.21 -9.05
N GLY A 155 -10.71 18.65 -9.04
CA GLY A 155 -11.59 18.61 -10.21
C GLY A 155 -12.14 17.20 -10.48
N ASP A 156 -12.95 17.07 -11.54
CA ASP A 156 -13.53 15.78 -11.95
C ASP A 156 -13.07 15.39 -13.37
N PRO A 157 -11.96 14.64 -13.50
CA PRO A 157 -11.44 14.20 -14.80
C PRO A 157 -12.25 13.08 -15.46
N ALA A 158 -13.12 12.39 -14.71
CA ALA A 158 -13.85 11.22 -15.18
C ALA A 158 -15.27 11.23 -14.60
N SER A 159 -16.10 12.15 -15.09
CA SER A 159 -17.47 12.34 -14.62
C SER A 159 -18.30 11.06 -14.73
N GLY A 160 -18.94 10.68 -13.64
CA GLY A 160 -19.78 9.46 -13.55
C GLY A 160 -19.00 8.17 -13.30
N VAL A 161 -17.67 8.24 -13.16
CA VAL A 161 -16.80 7.11 -12.82
C VAL A 161 -16.25 7.32 -11.40
N PHE A 162 -16.08 6.22 -10.67
CA PHE A 162 -15.47 6.26 -9.34
C PHE A 162 -13.95 6.41 -9.47
N LYS A 163 -13.40 7.52 -8.97
CA LYS A 163 -11.99 7.89 -9.17
C LYS A 163 -11.11 7.48 -8.00
N ALA A 164 -9.79 7.50 -8.22
CA ALA A 164 -8.82 7.32 -7.16
C ALA A 164 -7.66 8.32 -7.29
N LEU A 165 -7.12 8.74 -6.14
CA LEU A 165 -5.82 9.39 -6.07
C LEU A 165 -4.75 8.32 -5.93
N ARG A 166 -3.83 8.27 -6.88
CA ARG A 166 -2.61 7.46 -6.82
C ARG A 166 -1.41 8.38 -6.61
N VAL A 167 -0.60 8.07 -5.61
CA VAL A 167 0.61 8.82 -5.27
C VAL A 167 1.80 7.87 -5.36
N GLU A 168 2.73 8.20 -6.24
CA GLU A 168 4.07 7.60 -6.29
C GLU A 168 5.01 8.48 -5.49
N TYR A 169 5.66 7.88 -4.50
CA TYR A 169 6.49 8.59 -3.53
C TYR A 169 7.73 7.77 -3.20
N SER A 170 8.69 8.39 -2.52
CA SER A 170 9.80 7.67 -1.92
C SER A 170 9.99 8.02 -0.45
N ILE A 171 10.53 7.08 0.29
CA ILE A 171 11.07 7.29 1.63
C ILE A 171 12.56 6.95 1.57
N GLY A 172 13.39 7.99 1.59
CA GLY A 172 14.79 7.85 1.19
C GLY A 172 14.89 7.31 -0.24
N GLU A 173 15.60 6.20 -0.41
CA GLU A 173 15.83 5.53 -1.70
C GLU A 173 14.73 4.53 -2.06
N ILE A 174 13.78 4.25 -1.15
CA ILE A 174 12.72 3.27 -1.39
C ILE A 174 11.53 3.96 -2.06
N GLU A 175 11.28 3.61 -3.32
CA GLU A 175 10.10 4.07 -4.06
C GLU A 175 8.88 3.18 -3.78
N LEU A 176 7.72 3.81 -3.63
CA LEU A 176 6.46 3.20 -3.24
C LEU A 176 5.31 3.86 -4.00
N ALA A 177 4.18 3.16 -4.07
CA ALA A 177 2.91 3.72 -4.52
C ALA A 177 1.85 3.55 -3.41
N LYS A 178 0.97 4.53 -3.30
CA LYS A 178 -0.23 4.47 -2.45
C LYS A 178 -1.44 4.96 -3.23
N THR A 179 -2.57 4.28 -3.05
CA THR A 179 -3.83 4.65 -3.70
C THR A 179 -4.93 4.84 -2.67
N THR A 180 -5.82 5.80 -2.91
CA THR A 180 -7.02 6.00 -2.11
C THR A 180 -8.15 6.46 -3.01
N TYR A 181 -9.31 5.82 -2.89
CA TYR A 181 -10.49 6.15 -3.69
C TYR A 181 -11.15 7.47 -3.26
N GLU A 182 -11.89 8.07 -4.19
CA GLU A 182 -12.73 9.25 -3.98
C GLU A 182 -13.62 9.12 -2.73
N GLY A 183 -13.70 10.21 -1.96
CA GLY A 183 -14.35 10.27 -0.66
C GLY A 183 -13.50 9.77 0.51
N GLY A 184 -12.32 9.18 0.23
CA GLY A 184 -11.36 8.74 1.25
C GLY A 184 -10.36 9.80 1.67
N THR A 185 -9.49 9.43 2.61
CA THR A 185 -8.31 10.21 2.99
C THR A 185 -7.06 9.37 2.78
N LEU A 186 -6.17 9.81 1.90
CA LEU A 186 -4.85 9.23 1.74
C LEU A 186 -3.97 9.72 2.88
N VAL A 187 -3.39 8.78 3.63
CA VAL A 187 -2.46 9.05 4.72
C VAL A 187 -1.17 8.28 4.48
N ILE A 188 -0.04 8.99 4.45
CA ILE A 188 1.30 8.41 4.54
C ILE A 188 1.92 8.98 5.80
N GLU A 189 2.20 8.09 6.76
CA GLU A 189 2.93 8.42 7.97
C GLU A 189 4.12 7.49 8.03
N VAL A 190 5.32 8.06 8.03
CA VAL A 190 6.53 7.26 8.22
C VAL A 190 6.86 7.28 9.71
N PRO A 191 6.83 6.13 10.40
CA PRO A 191 7.17 6.09 11.82
C PRO A 191 8.55 6.71 12.06
N GLU A 192 8.66 7.52 13.11
CA GLU A 192 9.97 7.98 13.58
C GLU A 192 10.80 6.77 14.02
N GLU A 193 12.11 6.80 13.75
CA GLU A 193 12.99 5.81 14.37
C GLU A 193 12.91 5.99 15.88
N PRO A 194 12.83 4.92 16.69
CA PRO A 194 12.91 5.06 18.14
C PRO A 194 14.20 5.80 18.47
N SER A 195 14.06 7.00 19.05
CA SER A 195 15.20 7.81 19.46
C SER A 195 16.04 7.01 20.45
N THR A 196 17.28 6.71 20.09
CA THR A 196 18.29 6.23 21.04
C THR A 196 18.69 7.40 21.92
N THR A 197 17.81 7.78 22.85
CA THR A 197 18.18 8.69 23.94
C THR A 197 19.24 7.98 24.75
N THR A 198 20.50 8.32 24.50
CA THR A 198 21.61 7.99 25.39
C THR A 198 21.26 8.60 26.74
N PRO A 199 21.16 7.83 27.84
CA PRO A 199 20.96 8.43 29.15
C PRO A 199 22.16 9.34 29.42
N ALA A 200 21.88 10.61 29.71
CA ALA A 200 22.90 11.54 30.17
C ALA A 200 23.59 10.93 31.40
N LYS A 201 24.92 10.91 31.35
CA LYS A 201 25.79 10.39 32.40
C LYS A 201 25.70 11.22 33.68
#